data_AF-A0A2N1MPV9-F1
#
_entry.id   AF-A0A2N1MPV9-F1
#
_cell.length_a   1.000
_cell.length_b   1.000
_cell.length_c   1.000
_cell.angle_alpha   90.00
_cell.angle_beta   90.00
_cell.angle_gamma   90.00
#
_symmetry.space_group_name_H-M   'P 1'
#
loop_
_entity.id
_entity.type
_entity.pdbx_description
1 polymer ?
#
loop_
_entity_poly.entity_id
_entity_poly.type
_entity_poly.pdbx_seq_one_letter_code
_entity_poly.pdbx_strand_id
1 'polypeptide(L)'
;MNNEKKIALNLNAKNAYYCTFNLKGEFILCSFYCFHSDLGFHDIIWIYSTQTENNKWECKRFYRIPEGYELIRISKYDNVYL
;
A
#
# COMPACT_ATOMS: atom_id res chain seq x y z
N MET A 1 -24.65 -9.66 -12.71
CA MET A 1 -24.73 -8.28 -12.16
C MET A 1 -23.43 -8.04 -11.43
N ASN A 2 -22.54 -7.21 -11.98
CA ASN A 2 -21.19 -7.03 -11.45
C ASN A 2 -21.28 -6.11 -10.23
N ASN A 3 -21.28 -6.68 -9.02
CA ASN A 3 -21.33 -5.93 -7.75
C ASN A 3 -19.97 -5.30 -7.43
N GLU A 4 -19.35 -4.64 -8.40
CA GLU A 4 -18.08 -3.96 -8.20
C GLU A 4 -18.29 -2.74 -7.30
N LYS A 5 -17.87 -2.87 -6.05
CA LYS A 5 -17.80 -1.74 -5.12
C LYS A 5 -16.48 -1.02 -5.33
N LYS A 6 -16.55 0.24 -5.74
CA LYS A 6 -15.38 1.13 -5.82
C LYS A 6 -15.02 1.63 -4.44
N ILE A 7 -13.73 1.60 -4.13
CA ILE A 7 -13.15 2.12 -2.89
C ILE A 7 -12.17 3.23 -3.27
N ALA A 8 -12.20 4.34 -2.55
CA ALA A 8 -11.23 5.41 -2.73
C ALA A 8 -10.14 5.32 -1.65
N LEU A 9 -8.88 5.45 -2.05
CA LEU A 9 -7.73 5.54 -1.14
C LEU A 9 -7.29 6.99 -1.03
N ASN A 10 -6.87 7.43 0.16
CA ASN A 10 -6.23 8.74 0.35
C ASN A 10 -4.75 8.73 -0.11
N LEU A 11 -4.50 8.32 -1.34
CA LEU A 11 -3.15 8.14 -1.88
C LEU A 11 -2.92 8.98 -3.14
N ASN A 12 -1.82 9.74 -3.16
CA ASN A 12 -1.33 10.44 -4.34
C ASN A 12 -0.02 9.80 -4.85
N ALA A 13 -0.04 8.48 -5.06
CA ALA A 13 1.10 7.74 -5.60
C ALA A 13 0.99 7.63 -7.12
N LYS A 14 2.13 7.69 -7.81
CA LYS A 14 2.16 7.65 -9.27
C LYS A 14 1.97 6.24 -9.81
N ASN A 15 2.59 5.24 -9.19
CA ASN A 15 2.63 3.87 -9.71
C ASN A 15 2.48 2.84 -8.59
N ALA A 16 1.26 2.37 -8.35
CA ALA A 16 1.02 1.17 -7.56
C ALA A 16 1.29 -0.08 -8.41
N TYR A 17 2.06 -1.03 -7.90
CA TYR A 17 2.49 -2.21 -8.65
C TYR A 17 2.20 -3.55 -7.96
N TYR A 18 1.93 -3.53 -6.65
CA TYR A 18 1.57 -4.73 -5.90
C TYR A 18 0.53 -4.40 -4.84
N CYS A 19 -0.44 -5.28 -4.63
CA CYS A 19 -1.36 -5.17 -3.51
C CYS A 19 -1.80 -6.55 -3.01
N THR A 20 -2.18 -6.62 -1.74
CA THR A 20 -2.73 -7.82 -1.13
C THR A 20 -3.55 -7.49 0.12
N PHE A 21 -4.23 -8.49 0.68
CA PHE A 21 -4.85 -8.40 2.00
C PHE A 21 -4.12 -9.34 2.96
N ASN A 22 -3.89 -8.89 4.19
CA ASN A 22 -3.43 -9.79 5.25
C ASN A 22 -4.61 -10.52 5.92
N LEU A 23 -4.30 -11.46 6.80
CA LEU A 23 -5.33 -12.21 7.55
C LEU A 23 -6.14 -11.36 8.53
N LYS A 24 -5.68 -10.14 8.87
CA LYS A 24 -6.43 -9.17 9.68
C LYS A 24 -7.44 -8.39 8.84
N GLY A 25 -7.44 -8.58 7.52
CA GLY A 25 -8.27 -7.82 6.59
C GLY A 25 -7.75 -6.40 6.32
N GLU A 26 -6.50 -6.07 6.67
CA GLU A 26 -5.88 -4.82 6.24
C GLU A 26 -5.49 -4.93 4.76
N PHE A 27 -5.68 -3.84 4.02
CA PHE A 27 -5.26 -3.74 2.64
C PHE A 27 -3.83 -3.20 2.57
N ILE A 28 -2.96 -3.92 1.87
CA ILE A 28 -1.54 -3.59 1.72
C ILE A 28 -1.31 -3.22 0.26
N LEU A 29 -0.66 -2.09 0.02
CA LEU A 29 -0.39 -1.56 -1.31
C LEU A 29 1.08 -1.13 -1.39
N CYS A 30 1.77 -1.53 -2.46
CA CYS A 30 3.13 -1.09 -2.73
C CYS A 30 3.14 -0.18 -3.95
N SER A 31 3.83 0.94 -3.84
CA SER A 31 3.92 1.92 -4.89
C SER A 31 5.22 2.70 -4.87
N PHE A 32 5.61 3.21 -6.04
CA PHE A 32 6.63 4.26 -6.12
C PHE A 32 6.04 5.61 -5.71
N TYR A 33 6.65 6.24 -4.71
CA TYR A 33 6.31 7.57 -4.23
C TYR A 33 7.51 8.51 -4.35
N CYS A 34 7.26 9.73 -4.83
CA CYS A 34 8.26 10.79 -4.88
C CYS A 34 8.05 11.71 -3.69
N PHE A 35 9.00 11.71 -2.75
CA PHE A 35 9.02 12.74 -1.71
C PHE A 35 9.66 14.00 -2.28
N HIS A 36 9.09 15.17 -1.99
CA HIS A 36 9.60 16.41 -2.54
C HIS A 36 11.08 16.66 -2.17
N SER A 37 11.79 17.15 -3.19
CA SER A 37 13.11 17.78 -3.25
C SER A 37 14.37 17.01 -2.81
N ASP A 38 14.38 16.17 -1.77
CA ASP A 38 15.68 15.68 -1.23
C ASP A 38 15.83 14.16 -1.12
N LEU A 39 14.74 13.40 -1.24
CA LEU A 39 14.76 11.95 -1.04
C LEU A 39 14.57 11.16 -2.35
N GLY A 40 13.97 11.76 -3.37
CA GLY A 40 13.75 11.10 -4.65
C GLY A 40 12.62 10.07 -4.62
N PHE A 41 12.72 9.07 -5.50
CA PHE A 41 11.71 8.01 -5.63
C PHE A 41 12.03 6.85 -4.71
N HIS A 42 11.03 6.42 -3.95
CA HIS A 42 11.15 5.25 -3.09
C HIS A 42 9.94 4.34 -3.23
N ASP A 43 10.21 3.05 -3.04
CA ASP A 43 9.18 2.07 -2.82
C ASP A 43 8.59 2.21 -1.41
N ILE A 44 7.27 2.38 -1.37
CA ILE A 44 6.51 2.53 -0.13
C ILE A 44 5.48 1.42 -0.03
N ILE A 45 5.45 0.77 1.13
CA ILE A 45 4.40 -0.15 1.55
C ILE A 45 3.39 0.65 2.37
N TRP A 46 2.18 0.81 1.87
CA TRP A 46 1.04 1.44 2.53
C TRP A 46 0.13 0.38 3.13
N ILE A 47 -0.38 0.62 4.34
CA ILE A 47 -1.33 -0.27 5.01
C ILE A 47 -2.58 0.51 5.38
N TYR A 48 -3.72 0.03 4.92
CA TYR A 48 -5.04 0.63 5.08
C TYR A 48 -5.94 -0.26 5.95
N SER A 49 -6.70 0.36 6.84
CA SER A 49 -7.85 -0.30 7.44
C SER A 49 -9.00 -0.37 6.44
N THR A 50 -9.70 -1.50 6.39
CA THR A 50 -10.75 -1.75 5.39
C THR A 50 -12.17 -1.56 5.93
N GLN A 51 -12.31 -1.48 7.26
CA GLN A 51 -13.58 -1.29 7.96
C GLN A 51 -13.84 0.21 8.18
N THR A 52 -14.06 0.95 7.11
CA THR A 52 -14.37 2.39 7.19
C THR A 52 -15.74 2.69 6.60
N GLU A 53 -16.34 3.77 7.07
CA GLU A 53 -17.58 4.31 6.51
C GLU A 53 -17.31 4.93 5.13
N ASN A 54 -18.32 4.91 4.25
CA ASN A 54 -18.32 5.59 2.95
C ASN A 54 -17.35 5.07 1.87
N ASN A 55 -16.86 3.83 1.98
CA ASN A 55 -15.93 3.21 1.00
C ASN A 55 -14.66 4.04 0.75
N LYS A 56 -14.20 4.79 1.75
CA LYS A 56 -12.94 5.55 1.70
C LYS A 56 -11.96 4.98 2.70
N TRP A 57 -10.86 4.43 2.25
CA TRP A 57 -9.83 3.89 3.15
C TRP A 57 -8.72 4.91 3.36
N GLU A 58 -8.43 5.17 4.63
CA GLU A 58 -7.33 6.01 5.05
C GLU A 58 -6.10 5.16 5.41
N CYS A 59 -4.94 5.63 4.98
CA CYS A 59 -3.67 5.01 5.34
C CYS A 59 -3.48 5.04 6.85
N LYS A 60 -3.29 3.86 7.45
CA LYS A 60 -3.03 3.69 8.89
C LYS A 60 -1.55 3.84 9.20
N ARG A 61 -0.69 3.35 8.32
CA ARG A 61 0.78 3.36 8.44
C ARG A 61 1.42 3.09 7.09
N PHE A 62 2.64 3.57 6.92
CA PHE A 62 3.44 3.29 5.74
C PHE A 62 4.90 3.03 6.12
N TYR A 63 5.59 2.27 5.28
CA TYR A 63 6.99 1.91 5.46
C TYR A 63 7.74 2.15 4.16
N ARG A 64 8.91 2.78 4.26
CA ARG A 64 9.84 2.90 3.14
C ARG A 64 10.68 1.63 3.03
N ILE A 65 10.76 1.07 1.82
CA ILE A 65 11.73 0.04 1.51
C ILE A 65 13.12 0.70 1.42
N PRO A 66 14.13 0.18 2.12
CA PRO A 66 15.49 0.70 2.04
C PRO A 66 16.03 0.67 0.61
N GLU A 67 16.88 1.63 0.27
CA GLU A 67 17.53 1.66 -1.04
C GLU A 67 18.43 0.43 -1.24
N GLY A 68 18.47 -0.11 -2.45
CA GLY A 68 19.22 -1.32 -2.80
C GLY A 68 18.49 -2.65 -2.53
N TYR A 69 17.24 -2.59 -2.04
CA TYR A 69 16.38 -3.74 -1.82
C TYR A 69 15.13 -3.67 -2.73
N GLU A 70 14.58 -4.82 -3.12
CA GLU A 70 13.41 -4.90 -3.99
C GLU A 70 12.34 -5.80 -3.35
N LEU A 71 11.07 -5.41 -3.42
CA LEU A 71 10.02 -6.23 -2.86
C LEU A 71 9.88 -7.58 -3.60
N ILE A 72 10.26 -8.67 -2.93
CA ILE A 72 10.04 -10.04 -3.44
C ILE A 72 8.58 -10.45 -3.18
N ARG A 73 8.11 -10.31 -1.94
CA ARG A 73 6.76 -10.74 -1.54
C ARG A 73 6.32 -10.15 -0.20
N ILE A 74 5.02 -9.91 -0.07
CA ILE A 74 4.35 -9.75 1.23
C ILE A 74 3.48 -10.97 1.50
N SER A 75 3.71 -11.64 2.63
CA SER A 75 2.89 -12.78 3.04
C SER A 75 1.60 -12.32 3.71
N LYS A 76 0.57 -13.19 3.71
CA LYS A 76 -0.68 -12.94 4.45
C LYS A 76 -0.51 -12.82 5.98
N TYR A 77 0.66 -13.17 6.50
CA TYR A 77 1.03 -13.15 7.92
C TYR A 77 1.87 -11.90 8.29
N ASP A 78 1.80 -10.83 7.49
CA ASP A 78 2.52 -9.57 7.71
C ASP A 78 4.06 -9.64 7.57
N ASN A 79 4.63 -10.77 7.12
CA ASN A 79 6.05 -10.85 6.79
C ASN A 79 6.32 -10.22 5.41
N VAL A 80 7.35 -9.37 5.34
CA VAL A 80 7.85 -8.72 4.12
C VAL A 80 9.21 -9.34 3.77
N TYR A 81 9.36 -9.75 2.52
CA TYR A 81 10.61 -10.26 1.95
C TYR A 81 11.08 -9.26 0.89
N LEU A 82 12.31 -8.77 1.08
CA LEU A 82 12.98 -7.77 0.25
C LEU A 82 14.26 -8.34 -0.37
#